data_AF-A0A0L9TZF6-F1
#
_entry.id   AF-A0A0L9TZF6-F1
#
_cell.length_a   1.000
_cell.length_b   1.000
_cell.length_c   1.000
_cell.angle_alpha   90.00
_cell.angle_beta   90.00
_cell.angle_gamma   90.00
#
_symmetry.space_group_name_H-M   'P 1'
#
loop_
_entity.id
_entity.type
_entity.pdbx_description
1 polymer ?
#
loop_
_entity_poly.entity_id
_entity_poly.type
_entity_poly.pdbx_seq_one_letter_code
_entity_poly.pdbx_strand_id
1 'polypeptide(L)'
;MSPTKIEPEEVEGEIIGSTDYFFVKVGEAVPLKSSDFNFEVETLPSQAIAISERFRLTFVAHSCGFFVVRTKDLIDSANEFKEKRNGSPVQQLSLVDVSIGRIRSLTLSTDNLTLAAVTSLSGDIRFYSVESFLNKEVKQSFSCSLDDSALVKDMRWITTQKNSYIVLSNTGKLYHGEIGFPLKQVMDNVDAEFGT
;
A
#
# COMPACT_ATOMS: atom_id res chain seq x y z
N MET A 1 35.53 -5.79 36.67
CA MET A 1 34.92 -4.53 36.19
C MET A 1 33.83 -4.92 35.22
N SER A 2 32.58 -4.72 35.60
CA SER A 2 31.41 -5.01 34.77
C SER A 2 31.22 -3.85 33.77
N PRO A 3 30.84 -4.10 32.51
CA PRO A 3 30.60 -3.01 31.56
C PRO A 3 29.34 -2.25 31.97
N THR A 4 29.47 -0.94 32.15
CA THR A 4 28.37 -0.03 32.42
C THR A 4 27.47 0.03 31.19
N LYS A 5 26.20 -0.37 31.35
CA LYS A 5 25.16 -0.26 30.34
C LYS A 5 24.88 1.24 30.12
N ILE A 6 25.29 1.78 28.98
CA ILE A 6 24.92 3.13 28.55
C ILE A 6 23.52 3.00 27.95
N GLU A 7 22.51 3.45 28.68
CA GLU A 7 21.17 3.61 28.12
C GLU A 7 21.17 4.90 27.29
N PRO A 8 20.72 4.85 26.01
CA PRO A 8 20.63 6.07 25.21
C PRO A 8 19.60 6.99 25.85
N GLU A 9 19.99 8.20 26.24
CA GLU A 9 19.04 9.26 26.58
C GLU A 9 18.17 9.50 25.35
N GLU A 10 16.88 9.21 25.45
CA GLU A 10 15.89 9.63 24.47
C GLU A 10 15.83 11.16 24.46
N VAL A 11 16.57 11.77 23.55
CA VAL A 11 16.52 13.22 23.33
C VAL A 11 15.26 13.50 22.50
N GLU A 12 14.22 14.01 23.15
CA GLU A 12 13.03 14.51 22.47
C GLU A 12 13.46 15.59 21.47
N GLY A 13 13.06 15.42 20.21
CA GLY A 13 13.40 16.36 19.14
C GLY A 13 12.83 17.75 19.39
N GLU A 14 13.46 18.77 18.82
CA GLU A 14 12.98 20.16 18.95
C GLU A 14 11.60 20.32 18.31
N ILE A 15 10.62 20.79 19.09
CA ILE A 15 9.27 21.09 18.60
C ILE A 15 9.21 22.57 18.20
N ILE A 16 9.15 22.83 16.89
CA ILE A 16 9.00 24.18 16.34
C ILE A 16 7.55 24.39 15.92
N GLY A 17 6.84 25.28 16.61
CA GLY A 17 5.50 25.70 16.23
C GLY A 17 5.52 26.57 14.96
N SER A 18 4.59 26.34 14.03
CA SER A 18 4.41 27.18 12.84
C SER A 18 2.93 27.38 12.54
N THR A 19 2.57 28.56 12.06
CA THR A 19 1.24 28.88 11.51
C THR A 19 1.22 28.84 9.98
N ASP A 20 2.38 28.69 9.34
CA ASP A 20 2.53 28.68 7.88
C ASP A 20 2.15 27.33 7.27
N TYR A 21 2.14 26.27 8.08
CA TYR A 21 1.77 24.92 7.69
C TYR A 21 0.57 24.45 8.50
N PHE A 22 -0.55 24.21 7.82
CA PHE A 22 -1.77 23.72 8.45
C PHE A 22 -2.48 22.70 7.55
N PHE A 23 -3.19 21.77 8.18
CA PHE A 23 -4.02 20.78 7.47
C PHE A 23 -5.47 21.26 7.47
N VAL A 24 -6.11 21.18 6.30
CA VAL A 24 -7.54 21.43 6.17
C VAL A 24 -8.25 20.13 5.83
N LYS A 25 -9.26 19.77 6.64
CA LYS A 25 -10.11 18.62 6.36
C LYS A 25 -10.97 18.90 5.11
N VAL A 26 -10.65 18.22 4.01
CA VAL A 26 -11.33 18.38 2.72
C VAL A 26 -12.80 17.93 2.84
N GLY A 27 -13.03 16.66 3.15
CA GLY A 27 -14.36 16.04 3.28
C GLY A 27 -14.51 15.17 4.54
N GLU A 28 -15.62 14.44 4.65
CA GLU A 28 -15.84 13.42 5.68
C GLU A 28 -15.30 12.05 5.27
N ALA A 29 -15.21 11.13 6.24
CA ALA A 29 -14.75 9.77 5.99
C ALA A 29 -15.68 9.05 4.99
N VAL A 30 -15.07 8.43 3.97
CA VAL A 30 -15.78 7.64 2.95
C VAL A 30 -15.73 6.15 3.34
N PRO A 31 -16.86 5.50 3.64
CA PRO A 31 -16.87 4.10 4.01
C PRO A 31 -16.50 3.20 2.81
N LEU A 32 -15.81 2.09 3.07
CA LEU A 32 -15.45 1.13 2.00
C LEU A 32 -16.68 0.47 1.40
N LYS A 33 -17.63 0.05 2.24
CA LYS A 33 -18.89 -0.59 1.90
C LYS A 33 -20.02 -0.01 2.75
N SER A 34 -21.27 -0.23 2.35
CA SER A 34 -22.45 0.23 3.09
C SER A 34 -22.73 -0.53 4.39
N SER A 35 -22.11 -1.71 4.58
CA SER A 35 -22.20 -2.51 5.80
C SER A 35 -20.90 -2.44 6.59
N ASP A 36 -20.97 -2.70 7.91
CA ASP A 36 -19.80 -2.78 8.79
C ASP A 36 -18.75 -3.74 8.21
N PHE A 37 -17.58 -3.19 7.93
CA PHE A 37 -16.47 -3.89 7.32
C PHE A 37 -15.31 -3.88 8.30
N ASN A 38 -14.97 -5.04 8.84
CA ASN A 38 -13.92 -5.17 9.85
C ASN A 38 -12.66 -5.75 9.22
N PHE A 39 -11.54 -5.05 9.40
CA PHE A 39 -10.23 -5.66 9.28
C PHE A 39 -9.92 -6.38 10.60
N GLU A 40 -9.32 -7.57 10.50
CA GLU A 40 -8.73 -8.20 11.68
C GLU A 40 -7.48 -7.41 12.06
N VAL A 41 -7.38 -7.01 13.32
CA VAL A 41 -6.28 -6.16 13.85
C VAL A 41 -4.91 -6.78 13.55
N GLU A 42 -4.79 -8.11 13.62
CA GLU A 42 -3.55 -8.85 13.38
C GLU A 42 -3.09 -8.86 11.92
N THR A 43 -3.94 -8.48 10.97
CA THR A 43 -3.65 -8.57 9.53
C THR A 43 -3.91 -7.27 8.79
N LEU A 44 -3.82 -6.14 9.50
CA LEU A 44 -3.97 -4.82 8.91
C LEU A 44 -2.93 -4.59 7.79
N PRO A 45 -3.37 -4.02 6.65
CA PRO A 45 -2.44 -3.63 5.60
C PRO A 45 -1.45 -2.58 6.13
N SER A 46 -0.16 -2.74 5.85
CA SER A 46 0.84 -1.69 6.10
C SER A 46 0.64 -0.49 5.19
N GLN A 47 0.16 -0.74 3.97
CA GLN A 47 -0.13 0.29 2.98
C GLN A 47 -1.46 -0.02 2.30
N ALA A 48 -2.55 0.48 2.89
CA ALA A 48 -3.91 0.23 2.42
C ALA A 48 -4.28 1.02 1.17
N ILE A 49 -3.54 2.09 0.86
CA ILE A 49 -3.87 3.04 -0.20
C ILE A 49 -2.65 3.30 -1.07
N ALA A 50 -2.86 3.30 -2.39
CA ALA A 50 -1.92 3.84 -3.36
C ALA A 50 -2.63 4.84 -4.28
N ILE A 51 -1.93 5.87 -4.74
CA ILE A 51 -2.50 6.93 -5.57
C ILE A 51 -1.67 7.07 -6.84
N SER A 52 -2.35 7.00 -7.99
CA SER A 52 -1.76 7.41 -9.26
C SER A 52 -2.13 8.85 -9.55
N GLU A 53 -1.16 9.75 -9.42
CA GLU A 53 -1.37 11.14 -9.79
C GLU A 53 -1.48 11.32 -11.30
N ARG A 54 -0.73 10.52 -12.07
CA ARG A 54 -0.76 10.56 -13.54
C ARG A 54 -2.13 10.19 -14.10
N PHE A 55 -2.72 9.11 -13.59
CA PHE A 55 -4.00 8.59 -14.07
C PHE A 55 -5.21 9.01 -13.24
N ARG A 56 -4.97 9.78 -12.16
CA ARG A 56 -6.00 10.25 -11.21
C ARG A 56 -6.85 9.09 -10.64
N LEU A 57 -6.17 7.98 -10.34
CA LEU A 57 -6.76 6.79 -9.74
C LEU A 57 -6.28 6.63 -8.30
N THR A 58 -7.15 6.11 -7.45
CA THR A 58 -6.84 5.68 -6.09
C THR A 58 -7.16 4.20 -5.97
N PHE A 59 -6.21 3.46 -5.40
CA PHE A 59 -6.32 2.03 -5.13
C PHE A 59 -6.53 1.87 -3.63
N VAL A 60 -7.59 1.16 -3.23
CA VAL A 60 -7.99 1.05 -1.82
C VAL A 60 -8.18 -0.40 -1.44
N ALA A 61 -7.36 -0.90 -0.53
CA ALA A 61 -7.44 -2.27 -0.02
C ALA A 61 -8.73 -2.53 0.75
N HIS A 62 -9.25 -3.75 0.62
CA HIS A 62 -10.31 -4.31 1.44
C HIS A 62 -10.00 -5.78 1.76
N SER A 63 -10.83 -6.45 2.56
CA SER A 63 -10.54 -7.77 3.15
C SER A 63 -10.26 -8.90 2.14
N CYS A 64 -10.71 -8.74 0.89
CA CYS A 64 -10.63 -9.75 -0.16
C CYS A 64 -9.89 -9.26 -1.42
N GLY A 65 -9.33 -8.06 -1.39
CA GLY A 65 -8.79 -7.44 -2.60
C GLY A 65 -8.60 -5.94 -2.49
N PHE A 66 -8.78 -5.24 -3.61
CA PHE A 66 -8.77 -3.78 -3.63
C PHE A 66 -9.74 -3.20 -4.66
N PHE A 67 -10.23 -2.00 -4.36
CA PHE A 67 -11.01 -1.17 -5.28
C PHE A 67 -10.09 -0.27 -6.11
N VAL A 68 -10.49 -0.01 -7.34
CA VAL A 68 -9.90 1.03 -8.20
C VAL A 68 -10.93 2.12 -8.42
N VAL A 69 -10.65 3.32 -7.94
CA VAL A 69 -11.61 4.44 -7.97
C VAL A 69 -10.94 5.66 -8.58
N ARG A 70 -11.70 6.49 -9.30
CA ARG A 70 -11.20 7.81 -9.69
C ARG A 70 -11.04 8.66 -8.43
N THR A 71 -9.87 9.27 -8.26
CA THR A 71 -9.57 10.10 -7.07
C THR A 71 -10.59 11.23 -6.91
N LYS A 72 -11.06 11.80 -8.02
CA LYS A 72 -12.11 12.83 -8.03
C LYS A 72 -13.40 12.33 -7.40
N ASP A 73 -13.86 11.13 -7.77
CA ASP A 73 -15.13 10.58 -7.29
C ASP A 73 -15.08 10.32 -5.77
N LEU A 74 -13.91 9.92 -5.23
CA LEU A 74 -13.70 9.79 -3.79
C LEU A 74 -13.80 11.14 -3.06
N ILE A 75 -13.17 12.18 -3.60
CA ILE A 75 -13.21 13.52 -3.01
C ILE A 75 -14.62 14.09 -3.08
N ASP A 76 -15.30 13.94 -4.22
CA ASP A 76 -16.68 14.40 -4.40
C ASP A 76 -17.61 13.69 -3.38
N SER A 77 -17.49 12.37 -3.22
CA SER A 77 -18.26 11.61 -2.21
C SER A 77 -17.94 12.03 -0.77
N ALA A 78 -16.66 12.29 -0.45
CA ALA A 78 -16.26 12.79 0.86
C ALA A 78 -16.91 14.15 1.18
N ASN A 79 -17.04 15.03 0.18
CA ASN A 79 -17.74 16.31 0.32
C ASN A 79 -19.26 16.11 0.46
N GLU A 80 -19.86 15.19 -0.28
CA GLU A 80 -21.28 14.85 -0.14
C GLU A 80 -21.62 14.32 1.27
N PHE A 81 -20.77 13.47 1.85
CA PHE A 81 -20.92 13.05 3.24
C PHE A 81 -20.84 14.22 4.22
N LYS A 82 -19.96 15.19 3.98
CA LYS A 82 -19.81 16.39 4.79
C LYS A 82 -21.04 17.30 4.74
N GLU A 83 -21.60 17.49 3.55
CA GLU A 83 -22.70 18.45 3.33
C GLU A 83 -24.08 17.85 3.61
N LYS A 84 -24.32 16.62 3.15
CA LYS A 84 -25.65 16.01 3.04
C LYS A 84 -25.76 14.65 3.74
N ARG A 85 -24.65 14.11 4.27
CA ARG A 85 -24.56 12.77 4.87
C ARG A 85 -25.05 11.64 3.97
N ASN A 86 -24.97 11.82 2.66
CA ASN A 86 -25.51 10.86 1.68
C ASN A 86 -24.53 10.55 0.54
N GLY A 87 -23.22 10.65 0.80
CA GLY A 87 -22.20 10.26 -0.16
C GLY A 87 -22.24 8.76 -0.46
N SER A 88 -21.52 8.36 -1.52
CA SER A 88 -21.45 6.97 -1.95
C SER A 88 -20.22 6.26 -1.36
N PRO A 89 -20.33 5.03 -0.83
CA PRO A 89 -19.18 4.25 -0.38
C PRO A 89 -18.22 3.92 -1.54
N VAL A 90 -16.97 3.62 -1.22
CA VAL A 90 -15.90 3.30 -2.20
C VAL A 90 -16.34 2.21 -3.18
N GLN A 91 -17.02 1.16 -2.69
CA GLN A 91 -17.53 0.07 -3.52
C GLN A 91 -18.46 0.55 -4.66
N GLN A 92 -19.33 1.53 -4.40
CA GLN A 92 -20.27 2.04 -5.41
C GLN A 92 -19.58 2.95 -6.43
N LEU A 93 -18.47 3.59 -6.03
CA LEU A 93 -17.66 4.45 -6.89
C LEU A 93 -16.66 3.67 -7.74
N SER A 94 -16.43 2.40 -7.40
CA SER A 94 -15.34 1.62 -7.97
C SER A 94 -15.51 1.38 -9.47
N LEU A 95 -14.46 1.65 -10.23
CA LEU A 95 -14.36 1.23 -11.63
C LEU A 95 -14.22 -0.29 -11.72
N VAL A 96 -13.45 -0.87 -10.80
CA VAL A 96 -13.08 -2.29 -10.77
C VAL A 96 -12.85 -2.74 -9.31
N ASP A 97 -13.41 -3.90 -8.95
CA ASP A 97 -13.12 -4.62 -7.69
C ASP A 97 -12.23 -5.83 -8.03
N VAL A 98 -10.99 -5.83 -7.53
CA VAL A 98 -10.00 -6.87 -7.84
C VAL A 98 -9.87 -7.82 -6.67
N SER A 99 -10.38 -9.04 -6.83
CA SER A 99 -10.35 -10.08 -5.79
C SER A 99 -9.09 -10.94 -5.85
N ILE A 100 -8.13 -10.68 -4.95
CA ILE A 100 -6.87 -11.44 -4.84
C ILE A 100 -6.54 -11.97 -3.45
N GLY A 101 -7.49 -11.87 -2.53
CA GLY A 101 -7.28 -12.20 -1.13
C GLY A 101 -6.84 -10.99 -0.32
N ARG A 102 -6.43 -11.23 0.92
CA ARG A 102 -6.12 -10.16 1.86
C ARG A 102 -4.86 -9.42 1.42
N ILE A 103 -4.97 -8.10 1.31
CA ILE A 103 -3.87 -7.22 0.90
C ILE A 103 -3.05 -6.80 2.12
N ARG A 104 -1.73 -6.92 1.98
CA ARG A 104 -0.74 -6.38 2.92
C ARG A 104 -0.33 -4.97 2.51
N SER A 105 -0.05 -4.76 1.23
CA SER A 105 0.43 -3.49 0.70
C SER A 105 -0.02 -3.31 -0.75
N LEU A 106 -0.42 -2.08 -1.08
CA LEU A 106 -0.56 -1.58 -2.45
C LEU A 106 0.52 -0.54 -2.66
N THR A 107 1.32 -0.70 -3.72
CA THR A 107 2.40 0.23 -4.02
C THR A 107 2.53 0.46 -5.52
N LEU A 108 2.63 1.73 -5.92
CA LEU A 108 2.62 2.14 -7.31
C LEU A 108 4.03 2.42 -7.81
N SER A 109 4.35 1.97 -9.02
CA SER A 109 5.61 2.27 -9.68
C SER A 109 5.80 3.77 -9.86
N THR A 110 7.06 4.19 -9.91
CA THR A 110 7.43 5.61 -10.02
C THR A 110 6.89 6.27 -11.30
N ASP A 111 6.76 5.50 -12.38
CA ASP A 111 6.19 5.95 -13.66
C ASP A 111 4.65 5.88 -13.72
N ASN A 112 4.02 5.46 -12.61
CA ASN A 112 2.58 5.28 -12.43
C ASN A 112 1.94 4.20 -13.31
N LEU A 113 2.71 3.38 -14.03
CA LEU A 113 2.18 2.42 -15.00
C LEU A 113 1.87 1.04 -14.41
N THR A 114 2.50 0.70 -13.28
CA THR A 114 2.38 -0.63 -12.67
C THR A 114 1.99 -0.50 -11.20
N LEU A 115 0.90 -1.17 -10.83
CA LEU A 115 0.51 -1.35 -9.43
C LEU A 115 1.02 -2.72 -8.97
N ALA A 116 1.77 -2.76 -7.87
CA ALA A 116 2.05 -4.00 -7.16
C ALA A 116 1.08 -4.17 -5.99
N ALA A 117 0.49 -5.35 -5.91
CA ALA A 117 -0.36 -5.77 -4.80
C ALA A 117 0.27 -6.97 -4.10
N VAL A 118 0.58 -6.79 -2.83
CA VAL A 118 1.20 -7.79 -1.95
C VAL A 118 0.12 -8.42 -1.10
N THR A 119 0.05 -9.75 -1.05
CA THR A 119 -0.91 -10.49 -0.22
C THR A 119 -0.38 -10.68 1.22
N SER A 120 -1.28 -10.80 2.20
CA SER A 120 -0.89 -10.94 3.61
C SER A 120 -0.56 -12.37 4.04
N LEU A 121 -1.10 -13.36 3.33
CA LEU A 121 -1.03 -14.78 3.72
C LEU A 121 -0.06 -15.60 2.87
N SER A 122 0.57 -14.98 1.87
CA SER A 122 1.58 -15.61 1.03
C SER A 122 2.71 -14.64 0.74
N GLY A 123 3.84 -15.15 0.25
CA GLY A 123 4.92 -14.34 -0.29
C GLY A 123 4.59 -13.72 -1.66
N ASP A 124 3.33 -13.79 -2.12
CA ASP A 124 2.95 -13.44 -3.48
C ASP A 124 2.88 -11.93 -3.70
N ILE A 125 3.39 -11.52 -4.85
CA ILE A 125 3.33 -10.16 -5.35
C ILE A 125 2.73 -10.22 -6.75
N ARG A 126 1.60 -9.54 -6.95
CA ARG A 126 0.91 -9.45 -8.24
C ARG A 126 1.03 -8.06 -8.81
N PHE A 127 1.36 -7.96 -10.09
CA PHE A 127 1.57 -6.71 -10.79
C PHE A 127 0.46 -6.48 -11.80
N TYR A 128 -0.11 -5.28 -11.79
CA TYR A 128 -1.22 -4.88 -12.64
C TYR A 128 -0.84 -3.69 -13.51
N SER A 129 -1.27 -3.72 -14.76
CA SER A 129 -1.19 -2.54 -15.63
C SER A 129 -2.23 -1.51 -15.16
N VAL A 130 -1.79 -0.31 -14.83
CA VAL A 130 -2.68 0.76 -14.35
C VAL A 130 -3.59 1.25 -15.47
N GLU A 131 -3.08 1.28 -16.70
CA GLU A 131 -3.83 1.73 -17.87
C GLU A 131 -5.03 0.83 -18.18
N SER A 132 -4.96 -0.48 -17.88
CA SER A 132 -6.09 -1.38 -18.11
C SER A 132 -7.30 -1.02 -17.26
N PHE A 133 -7.08 -0.52 -16.03
CA PHE A 133 -8.18 -0.11 -15.15
C PHE A 133 -8.98 1.08 -15.68
N LEU A 134 -8.37 1.95 -16.50
CA LEU A 134 -9.08 3.06 -17.16
C LEU A 134 -10.16 2.53 -18.13
N ASN A 135 -9.90 1.37 -18.73
CA ASN A 135 -10.84 0.66 -19.60
C ASN A 135 -11.74 -0.31 -18.81
N LYS A 136 -11.71 -0.26 -17.47
CA LYS A 136 -12.41 -1.20 -16.56
C LYS A 136 -11.97 -2.66 -16.74
N GLU A 137 -10.74 -2.87 -17.17
CA GLU A 137 -10.15 -4.20 -17.35
C GLU A 137 -9.13 -4.50 -16.25
N VAL A 138 -9.13 -5.76 -15.79
CA VAL A 138 -8.10 -6.28 -14.87
C VAL A 138 -7.06 -7.01 -15.69
N LYS A 139 -5.91 -6.38 -15.93
CA LYS A 139 -4.76 -7.02 -16.59
C LYS A 139 -3.61 -7.22 -15.61
N GLN A 140 -3.49 -8.43 -15.09
CA GLN A 140 -2.28 -8.86 -14.38
C GLN A 140 -1.15 -9.03 -15.40
N SER A 141 -0.09 -8.24 -15.28
CA SER A 141 1.05 -8.26 -16.19
C SER A 141 2.10 -9.30 -15.78
N PHE A 142 2.33 -9.45 -14.49
CA PHE A 142 3.37 -10.30 -13.93
C PHE A 142 3.01 -10.71 -12.51
N SER A 143 3.65 -11.76 -12.00
CA SER A 143 3.62 -12.12 -10.58
C SER A 143 4.90 -12.83 -10.19
N CYS A 144 5.33 -12.64 -8.94
CA CYS A 144 6.40 -13.40 -8.32
C CYS A 144 5.99 -13.77 -6.88
N SER A 145 6.74 -14.68 -6.27
CA SER A 145 6.54 -15.08 -4.87
C SER A 145 7.89 -15.26 -4.20
N LEU A 146 7.90 -15.08 -2.88
CA LEU A 146 9.02 -15.50 -2.03
C LEU A 146 9.02 -17.03 -1.86
N ASP A 147 10.12 -17.58 -1.34
CA ASP A 147 10.22 -19.01 -1.01
C ASP A 147 9.09 -19.44 -0.05
N ASP A 148 8.67 -20.72 -0.10
CA ASP A 148 7.40 -21.30 0.40
C ASP A 148 6.96 -21.01 1.87
N SER A 149 7.75 -20.31 2.68
CA SER A 149 7.38 -19.91 4.05
C SER A 149 7.56 -18.42 4.37
N ALA A 150 8.17 -17.66 3.48
CA ALA A 150 8.47 -16.25 3.71
C ALA A 150 7.27 -15.37 3.31
N LEU A 151 6.96 -14.38 4.16
CA LEU A 151 5.97 -13.35 3.87
C LEU A 151 6.66 -12.05 3.52
N VAL A 152 6.03 -11.25 2.68
CA VAL A 152 6.52 -9.91 2.36
C VAL A 152 6.23 -8.98 3.54
N LYS A 153 7.30 -8.47 4.17
CA LYS A 153 7.20 -7.47 5.23
C LYS A 153 6.96 -6.07 4.64
N ASP A 154 7.79 -5.69 3.68
CA ASP A 154 7.70 -4.42 2.96
C ASP A 154 8.15 -4.58 1.50
N MET A 155 7.64 -3.70 0.63
CA MET A 155 8.01 -3.63 -0.77
C MET A 155 8.09 -2.17 -1.21
N ARG A 156 9.18 -1.81 -1.89
CA ARG A 156 9.39 -0.46 -2.41
C ARG A 156 9.86 -0.48 -3.84
N TRP A 157 9.31 0.42 -4.65
CA TRP A 157 9.82 0.70 -5.98
C TRP A 157 11.12 1.49 -5.91
N ILE A 158 12.09 1.16 -6.76
CA ILE A 158 13.35 1.89 -6.86
C ILE A 158 13.11 3.14 -7.71
N THR A 159 13.45 4.31 -7.18
CA THR A 159 13.17 5.60 -7.85
C THR A 159 14.12 5.90 -9.00
N THR A 160 15.33 5.33 -8.98
CA THR A 160 16.39 5.57 -9.96
C THR A 160 16.39 4.59 -11.13
N GLN A 161 15.63 3.50 -11.04
CA GLN A 161 15.60 2.43 -12.04
C GLN A 161 14.15 2.08 -12.38
N LYS A 162 13.81 2.21 -13.66
CA LYS A 162 12.46 1.92 -14.13
C LYS A 162 12.16 0.44 -13.95
N ASN A 163 10.95 0.12 -13.47
CA ASN A 163 10.45 -1.25 -13.29
C ASN A 163 11.23 -2.11 -12.27
N SER A 164 12.11 -1.53 -11.47
CA SER A 164 12.83 -2.26 -10.42
C SER A 164 12.23 -1.99 -9.05
N TYR A 165 12.33 -2.98 -8.16
CA TYR A 165 11.77 -2.93 -6.82
C TYR A 165 12.61 -3.77 -5.85
N ILE A 166 12.47 -3.45 -4.57
CA ILE A 166 13.06 -4.19 -3.46
C ILE A 166 11.94 -4.79 -2.63
N VAL A 167 12.14 -6.02 -2.18
CA VAL A 167 11.23 -6.76 -1.30
C VAL A 167 11.99 -7.18 -0.06
N LEU A 168 11.46 -6.87 1.12
CA LEU A 168 11.96 -7.34 2.40
C LEU A 168 11.03 -8.45 2.90
N SER A 169 11.58 -9.63 3.21
CA SER A 169 10.83 -10.70 3.86
C SER A 169 10.71 -10.48 5.38
N ASN A 170 9.73 -11.12 5.99
CA ASN A 170 9.62 -11.25 7.46
C ASN A 170 10.78 -12.05 8.09
N THR A 171 11.56 -12.77 7.29
CA THR A 171 12.74 -13.54 7.72
C THR A 171 14.06 -12.78 7.56
N GLY A 172 14.02 -11.48 7.26
CA GLY A 172 15.23 -10.65 7.14
C GLY A 172 16.01 -10.84 5.86
N LYS A 173 15.37 -11.36 4.80
CA LYS A 173 15.98 -11.47 3.47
C LYS A 173 15.55 -10.30 2.58
N LEU A 174 16.51 -9.75 1.85
CA LEU A 174 16.27 -8.68 0.90
C LEU A 174 16.40 -9.21 -0.53
N TYR A 175 15.40 -8.90 -1.34
CA TYR A 175 15.34 -9.30 -2.74
C TYR A 175 15.28 -8.07 -3.63
N HIS A 176 15.99 -8.13 -4.75
CA HIS A 176 15.84 -7.23 -5.88
C HIS A 176 14.98 -7.90 -6.95
N GLY A 177 13.98 -7.17 -7.44
CA GLY A 177 13.12 -7.60 -8.54
C GLY A 177 13.11 -6.59 -9.67
N GLU A 178 12.92 -7.10 -10.88
CA GLU A 178 12.62 -6.33 -12.07
C GLU A 178 11.38 -6.94 -12.73
N ILE A 179 10.46 -6.11 -13.23
CA ILE A 179 9.22 -6.63 -13.83
C ILE A 179 9.53 -7.55 -15.02
N GLY A 180 8.96 -8.75 -14.98
CA GLY A 180 9.17 -9.77 -16.01
C GLY A 180 10.37 -10.69 -15.75
N PHE A 181 11.15 -10.44 -14.70
CA PHE A 181 12.30 -11.25 -14.32
C PHE A 181 12.12 -11.90 -12.94
N PRO A 182 12.74 -13.06 -12.69
CA PRO A 182 12.73 -13.68 -11.38
C PRO A 182 13.32 -12.78 -10.28
N LEU A 183 12.81 -12.92 -9.06
CA LEU A 183 13.39 -12.27 -7.88
C LEU A 183 14.80 -12.78 -7.61
N LYS A 184 15.70 -11.86 -7.30
CA LYS A 184 17.08 -12.16 -6.92
C LYS A 184 17.32 -11.77 -5.47
N GLN A 185 17.66 -12.73 -4.62
CA GLN A 185 18.12 -12.43 -3.27
C GLN A 185 19.45 -11.67 -3.34
N VAL A 186 19.56 -10.57 -2.62
CA VAL A 186 20.75 -9.69 -2.62
C VAL A 186 21.39 -9.53 -1.25
N MET A 187 20.66 -9.79 -0.17
CA MET A 187 21.17 -9.68 1.19
C MET A 187 20.37 -10.56 2.16
N ASP A 188 21.03 -11.03 3.21
CA ASP A 188 20.45 -11.79 4.32
C ASP A 188 20.74 -11.09 5.66
N ASN A 189 19.98 -11.47 6.70
CA ASN A 189 20.09 -10.91 8.06
C ASN A 189 19.88 -9.39 8.11
N VAL A 190 18.99 -8.88 7.25
CA VAL A 190 18.49 -7.51 7.34
C VAL A 190 17.50 -7.44 8.49
N ASP A 191 17.62 -6.41 9.31
CA ASP A 191 16.70 -6.20 10.42
C ASP A 191 15.26 -6.10 9.91
N ALA A 192 14.44 -7.03 10.41
CA ALA A 192 13.05 -7.21 10.03
C ALA A 192 12.12 -7.17 11.24
N GLU A 193 12.53 -6.62 12.39
CA GLU A 193 11.65 -6.44 13.54
C GLU A 193 10.42 -5.57 13.21
N PHE A 194 9.24 -6.05 13.60
CA PHE A 194 8.03 -5.23 13.59
C PHE A 194 8.18 -4.23 14.73
N GLY A 195 8.12 -2.93 14.44
CA GLY A 195 8.01 -1.93 15.50
C GLY A 195 6.76 -2.25 16.32
N THR A 196 6.97 -2.68 17.57
CA THR A 196 5.94 -2.97 18.56
C THR A 196 5.34 -1.69 19.11
#